data_AF-A0A834Z458-F1
#
_entry.id   AF-A0A834Z458-F1
#
_cell.length_a   1.000
_cell.length_b   1.000
_cell.length_c   1.000
_cell.angle_alpha   90.00
_cell.angle_beta   90.00
_cell.angle_gamma   90.00
#
_symmetry.space_group_name_H-M   'P 1'
#
loop_
_entity.id
_entity.type
_entity.pdbx_description
1 polymer ?
#
loop_
_entity_poly.entity_id
_entity_poly.type
_entity_poly.pdbx_seq_one_letter_code
_entity_poly.pdbx_strand_id
1 'polypeptide(L)' 'MGGGMEVNKNKFIEEWNSGRENLEHNFRWTRRNFALIGIFGIAVPILIYKGIVKDFHMQDEDAGKPPRKFI' A
#
# COMPACT_ATOMS: atom_id res chain seq x y z
N MET A 1 -20.43 -4.56 27.78
CA MET A 1 -19.09 -4.29 27.20
C MET A 1 -18.09 -4.51 28.31
N GLY A 2 -17.16 -5.46 28.15
CA GLY A 2 -16.28 -5.93 29.24
C GLY A 2 -15.43 -4.81 29.83
N GLY A 3 -15.82 -4.33 31.00
CA GLY A 3 -15.01 -3.43 31.84
C GLY A 3 -13.95 -4.27 32.54
N GLY A 4 -12.68 -3.96 32.30
CA GLY A 4 -11.58 -4.74 32.89
C GLY A 4 -10.18 -4.47 32.35
N MET A 5 -9.94 -3.37 31.63
CA MET A 5 -8.59 -2.95 31.26
C MET A 5 -8.36 -1.51 31.71
N GLU A 6 -8.34 -1.30 33.03
CA GLU A 6 -7.91 -0.03 33.62
C GLU A 6 -6.38 0.08 33.54
N VAL A 7 -5.87 0.18 32.33
CA VAL A 7 -4.50 0.63 32.09
C VAL A 7 -4.46 2.13 32.33
N ASN A 8 -3.38 2.63 32.94
CA ASN A 8 -3.20 4.08 33.09
C ASN A 8 -3.12 4.73 31.70
N LYS A 9 -4.23 5.30 31.25
CA LYS A 9 -4.33 5.92 29.93
C LYS A 9 -3.50 7.19 29.91
N ASN A 10 -2.61 7.28 28.93
CA ASN A 10 -1.89 8.52 28.65
C ASN A 10 -2.67 9.31 27.61
N LYS A 11 -3.20 10.47 28.01
CA LYS A 11 -3.99 11.36 27.15
C LYS A 11 -3.33 11.61 25.78
N PHE A 12 -2.01 11.84 25.75
CA PHE A 12 -1.30 12.14 24.51
C PHE A 12 -1.21 10.93 23.57
N ILE A 13 -1.11 9.73 24.13
CA ILE A 13 -1.09 8.48 23.35
C ILE A 13 -2.48 8.20 22.78
N GLU A 14 -3.52 8.35 23.60
CA GLU A 14 -4.91 8.14 23.17
C GLU A 14 -5.32 9.13 22.08
N GLU A 15 -5.00 10.42 22.24
CA GLU A 15 -5.27 11.45 21.21
C GLU A 15 -4.49 11.19 19.92
N TRP A 16 -3.21 10.80 20.03
CA TRP A 16 -2.42 10.48 18.84
C TRP A 16 -2.95 9.25 18.12
N ASN A 17 -3.30 8.18 18.85
CA ASN A 17 -3.86 6.98 18.25
C ASN A 17 -5.21 7.27 17.58
N SER A 18 -6.09 8.00 18.26
CA SER A 18 -7.36 8.44 17.71
C SER A 18 -7.18 9.26 16.42
N GLY A 19 -6.18 10.14 16.36
CA GLY A 19 -5.88 10.92 15.15
C GLY A 19 -5.40 10.06 13.97
N ARG A 20 -4.73 8.93 14.21
CA ARG A 20 -4.28 8.00 13.17
C ARG A 20 -5.42 7.14 12.64
N GLU A 21 -6.27 6.67 13.54
CA GLU A 21 -7.42 5.83 13.22
C GLU A 21 -8.48 6.60 12.42
N ASN A 22 -8.54 7.93 12.56
CA ASN A 22 -9.54 8.80 11.95
C ASN A 22 -8.92 9.79 10.94
N LEU A 23 -7.77 9.44 10.36
CA LEU A 23 -7.03 10.33 9.46
C LEU A 23 -7.84 10.66 8.19
N GLU A 24 -8.71 9.76 7.76
CA GLU A 24 -9.60 9.89 6.61
C GLU A 24 -10.56 11.08 6.73
N HIS A 25 -11.02 11.42 7.95
CA HIS A 25 -11.88 12.57 8.17
C HIS A 25 -11.16 13.91 7.92
N ASN A 26 -9.83 13.90 8.09
CA ASN A 26 -8.98 15.08 7.89
C ASN A 26 -8.27 15.08 6.52
N PHE A 27 -8.48 14.04 5.70
CA PHE A 27 -7.84 13.94 4.40
C PHE A 27 -8.37 15.02 3.45
N ARG A 28 -7.46 15.59 2.65
CA ARG A 28 -7.79 16.60 1.65
C ARG A 28 -7.24 16.23 0.29
N TRP A 29 -8.05 16.43 -0.73
CA TRP A 29 -7.65 16.31 -2.13
C TRP A 29 -6.78 17.50 -2.52
N THR A 30 -5.47 17.30 -2.45
CA THR A 30 -4.46 18.26 -2.89
C THR A 30 -3.73 17.73 -4.11
N ARG A 31 -3.10 18.61 -4.89
CA ARG A 31 -2.26 18.19 -6.03
C ARG A 31 -1.17 17.20 -5.60
N ARG A 32 -0.58 17.41 -4.42
CA ARG A 32 0.40 16.50 -3.82
C ARG A 32 -0.20 15.13 -3.54
N ASN A 33 -1.37 15.07 -2.88
CA ASN A 33 -2.00 13.80 -2.54
C ASN A 33 -2.46 13.03 -3.78
N PHE A 34 -2.99 13.73 -4.79
CA PHE A 34 -3.28 13.11 -6.09
C PHE A 34 -2.03 12.52 -6.75
N ALA A 35 -0.92 13.26 -6.75
CA ALA A 35 0.35 12.75 -7.29
C ALA A 35 0.84 11.51 -6.54
N LEU A 36 0.75 11.51 -5.20
CA LEU A 36 1.14 10.35 -4.38
C LEU A 36 0.27 9.13 -4.68
N ILE A 37 -1.05 9.30 -4.79
CA ILE A 37 -1.97 8.21 -5.15
C ILE A 37 -1.66 7.69 -6.56
N GLY A 38 -1.41 8.57 -7.54
CA GLY A 38 -1.04 8.15 -8.89
C GLY A 38 0.27 7.37 -8.93
N ILE A 39 1.30 7.81 -8.20
CA ILE A 39 2.60 7.15 -8.17
C ILE A 39 2.49 5.80 -7.45
N PHE A 40 2.05 5.80 -6.19
CA PHE A 40 2.12 4.61 -5.34
C PHE A 40 0.90 3.68 -5.49
N GLY A 41 -0.26 4.21 -5.84
CA GLY A 41 -1.48 3.43 -6.07
C GLY A 41 -1.59 2.85 -7.48
N ILE A 42 -0.91 3.44 -8.48
CA ILE A 42 -1.04 3.03 -9.89
C ILE A 42 0.31 2.71 -10.52
N ALA A 43 1.21 3.68 -10.61
CA ALA A 43 2.43 3.54 -11.39
C ALA A 43 3.35 2.45 -10.84
N VAL A 44 3.63 2.47 -9.53
CA VAL A 44 4.53 1.51 -8.86
C VAL A 44 4.01 0.06 -9.01
N PRO A 45 2.76 -0.28 -8.66
CA PRO A 45 2.25 -1.65 -8.84
C PRO A 45 2.32 -2.14 -10.30
N ILE A 46 1.99 -1.29 -11.27
CA ILE A 46 2.03 -1.65 -12.69
C ILE A 46 3.48 -1.92 -13.14
N LEU A 47 4.41 -1.05 -12.75
CA LEU A 47 5.82 -1.21 -13.12
C LEU A 47 6.43 -2.46 -12.48
N ILE A 48 6.10 -2.74 -11.22
CA ILE A 48 6.53 -3.97 -10.54
C ILE A 48 5.98 -5.20 -11.28
N TYR A 49 4.68 -5.23 -11.59
CA TYR A 49 4.08 -6.34 -12.32
C TYR A 49 4.78 -6.57 -13.67
N LYS A 50 4.93 -5.51 -14.47
CA LYS A 50 5.61 -5.60 -15.77
C LYS A 50 7.07 -6.04 -15.66
N GLY A 51 7.78 -5.55 -14.64
CA GLY A 51 9.17 -5.94 -14.36
C GLY A 51 9.27 -7.43 -14.05
N ILE A 52 8.41 -7.93 -13.17
CA ILE A 52 8.35 -9.35 -12.80
C ILE A 52 8.01 -10.20 -14.03
N VAL A 53 6.94 -9.87 -14.76
CA VAL A 53 6.54 -10.61 -15.97
C VAL A 53 7.67 -10.70 -16.98
N LYS A 54 8.36 -9.58 -17.22
CA LYS A 54 9.53 -9.54 -18.10
C LYS A 54 10.63 -10.48 -17.62
N ASP A 55 10.95 -10.46 -16.33
CA ASP A 55 11.98 -11.32 -15.76
C ASP A 55 11.65 -12.81 -15.93
N PHE A 56 10.39 -13.19 -15.68
CA PHE A 56 9.91 -14.56 -15.92
C PHE A 56 9.95 -14.95 -17.40
N HIS A 57 9.63 -14.04 -18.33
CA HIS A 57 9.74 -14.32 -19.76
C HIS A 57 11.18 -14.50 -20.20
N MET A 58 12.11 -13.69 -19.69
CA MET A 58 13.54 -13.87 -19.97
C MET A 58 14.03 -15.23 -19.49
N GLN A 59 13.60 -15.68 -18.31
CA GLN A 59 13.92 -17.03 -17.81
C GLN A 59 13.29 -18.16 -18.64
N ASP A 60 12.04 -17.98 -19.10
CA ASP A 60 11.36 -18.96 -19.96
C ASP A 60 12.09 -19.05 -21.32
N GLU A 61 12.50 -17.93 -21.93
CA GLU A 61 13.29 -17.86 -23.17
C GLU A 61 14.65 -18.56 -23.03
N ASP A 62 15.39 -18.27 -21.95
CA ASP A 62 16.68 -18.92 -21.66
C ASP A 62 16.53 -20.45 -21.47
N ALA A 63 15.37 -20.89 -20.96
CA ALA A 63 15.02 -22.29 -20.80
C ALA A 63 14.42 -22.94 -22.07
N GLY A 64 14.31 -22.22 -23.18
CA GLY A 64 13.70 -22.69 -24.43
C GLY A 64 12.19 -22.95 -24.33
N LYS A 65 11.51 -22.32 -23.36
CA LYS A 65 10.07 -22.44 -23.13
C LYS A 65 9.33 -21.23 -23.69
N PRO A 66 8.09 -21.41 -24.19
CA PRO A 66 7.30 -20.28 -24.66
C PRO A 66 6.91 -19.35 -23.49
N PRO A 67 6.83 -18.02 -23.72
CA PRO A 67 6.40 -17.06 -22.69
C PRO A 67 4.99 -17.39 -22.18
N ARG A 68 4.83 -17.41 -20.86
CA ARG A 68 3.53 -17.66 -20.24
C ARG A 68 2.70 -16.39 -20.11
N LYS A 69 1.39 -16.50 -20.29
CA LYS A 69 0.48 -15.39 -20.01
C LYS A 69 0.26 -15.28 -18.50
N PHE A 70 0.84 -14.25 -17.90
CA PHE A 70 0.46 -13.76 -16.58
C PHE A 70 -0.73 -12.80 -16.76
N ILE A 71 -1.58 -12.62 -15.72
CA ILE A 71 -2.82 -11.80 -15.66
C ILE A 71 -3.09 -10.96 -16.90
#